data_AF-A0A3A8M2A6-F1
#
_entry.id   AF-A0A3A8M2A6-F1
#
_cell.length_a   1.000
_cell.length_b   1.000
_cell.length_c   1.000
_cell.angle_alpha   90.00
_cell.angle_beta   90.00
_cell.angle_gamma   90.00
#
_symmetry.space_group_name_H-M   'P 1'
#
loop_
_entity.id
_entity.type
_entity.pdbx_description
1 polymer ?
#
loop_
_entity_poly.entity_id
_entity_poly.type
_entity_poly.pdbx_seq_one_letter_code
_entity_poly.pdbx_strand_id
1 'polypeptide(L)'
;MRRDAKAPARMSAGEELLVRLEGLLALHAAWVAAGARNWIALYAVAPWMGAGVREGTMQERMKSSGRTWAMICVVGGLLLGGCDSSPGPIAQLPDAGAGDAGVPEPLPCERTQGLCAGAKRALVDGVPEAVCTARSYGTAYEDKETRCDGLDNDCDGVTDPSTWTDVASLRWTPYTSMVDSLAVEGGFLVAASDVQGRIQIFRLDTALARVATTNVEVETGLIPATVTQLVRTSRGPALFYVTAGATAASTQGHLMQLDEQGVPVVRPEGGREDAILFEQPARYVPTRAGVSVDGSRVLTVWTSDHPVSGMAHELLGSVSDPSGQVRVTPQVLFQRESQDSALFAPAVLALDGGNFLVMAVEDHGFEQNAVIRLRRYDRDLSPMGEGRTLSVGYSPMPVLLRENPVAEGIPGEPILLLRDVSGGNRKLLRVRALFDNGAPETLVERMTTAPGEAPWFSATMTSRGLQATWLSVQYDYSLPNGSLYNGQGRLWGRSPAGVVTDWTPGPGLLPLHRQQEWVLMHELPDQWMGALLMTATDDPPTHTLKSLRYCAP
;
A
#
# COMPACT_ATOMS: atom_id res chain seq x y z
N MET A 1 -17.10 54.09 42.68
CA MET A 1 -18.24 53.47 41.97
C MET A 1 -17.67 52.53 40.92
N ARG A 2 -18.01 51.25 41.04
CA ARG A 2 -17.47 50.11 40.26
C ARG A 2 -18.01 50.13 38.82
N ARG A 3 -17.17 49.75 37.86
CA ARG A 3 -17.58 49.28 36.53
C ARG A 3 -17.77 47.77 36.62
N ASP A 4 -18.95 47.30 36.24
CA ASP A 4 -19.32 45.89 36.20
C ASP A 4 -18.61 45.16 35.06
N ALA A 5 -17.92 44.07 35.41
CA ALA A 5 -17.37 43.10 34.48
C ALA A 5 -18.42 42.01 34.22
N LYS A 6 -18.69 41.76 32.93
CA LYS A 6 -19.59 40.71 32.43
C LYS A 6 -18.96 39.33 32.72
N ALA A 7 -19.70 38.46 33.41
CA ALA A 7 -19.29 37.08 33.68
C ALA A 7 -19.31 36.23 32.40
N PRO A 8 -18.37 35.27 32.21
CA PRO A 8 -18.39 34.34 31.08
C PRO A 8 -19.49 33.28 31.27
N ALA A 9 -20.10 32.88 30.15
CA ALA A 9 -21.17 31.89 30.09
C ALA A 9 -20.71 30.52 30.62
N ARG A 10 -21.55 29.88 31.45
CA ARG A 10 -21.36 28.51 31.92
C ARG A 10 -21.68 27.54 30.78
N MET A 11 -20.69 26.74 30.36
CA MET A 11 -20.89 25.55 29.53
C MET A 11 -21.74 24.52 30.28
N SER A 12 -22.53 23.75 29.54
CA SER A 12 -23.33 22.66 30.10
C SER A 12 -22.44 21.45 30.43
N ALA A 13 -22.83 20.64 31.42
CA ALA A 13 -22.06 19.47 31.86
C ALA A 13 -21.81 18.43 30.74
N GLY A 14 -22.62 18.44 29.67
CA GLY A 14 -22.42 17.59 28.49
C GLY A 14 -21.30 18.06 27.57
N GLU A 15 -21.11 19.36 27.42
CA GLU A 15 -20.01 19.93 26.61
C GLU A 15 -18.66 19.85 27.34
N GLU A 16 -18.68 19.92 28.68
CA GLU A 16 -17.48 19.69 29.49
C GLU A 16 -17.00 18.23 29.43
N LEU A 17 -17.91 17.26 29.22
CA LEU A 17 -17.58 15.86 29.03
C LEU A 17 -16.96 15.60 27.64
N LEU A 18 -17.51 16.23 26.59
CA LEU A 18 -17.01 16.10 25.22
C LEU A 18 -15.59 16.67 25.06
N VAL A 19 -15.34 17.86 25.63
CA VAL A 19 -14.01 18.49 25.61
C VAL A 19 -12.99 17.70 26.44
N ARG A 20 -13.41 17.07 27.54
CA ARG A 20 -12.54 16.17 28.32
C ARG A 20 -12.25 14.86 27.59
N LEU A 21 -13.19 14.33 26.81
CA LEU A 21 -13.02 13.13 25.97
C LEU A 21 -12.08 13.39 24.79
N GLU A 22 -12.22 14.52 24.11
CA GLU A 22 -11.28 14.96 23.05
C GLU A 22 -9.87 15.20 23.62
N GLY A 23 -9.78 15.77 24.82
CA GLY A 23 -8.50 15.94 25.53
C GLY A 23 -7.84 14.60 25.92
N LEU A 24 -8.62 13.59 26.31
CA LEU A 24 -8.12 12.25 26.67
C LEU A 24 -7.70 11.43 25.44
N LEU A 25 -8.42 11.54 24.32
CA LEU A 25 -8.05 10.93 23.04
C LEU A 25 -6.81 11.59 22.42
N ALA A 26 -6.68 12.91 22.52
CA ALA A 26 -5.47 13.63 22.13
C ALA A 26 -4.27 13.27 23.04
N LEU A 27 -4.49 13.07 24.35
CA LEU A 27 -3.47 12.52 25.25
C LEU A 27 -3.08 11.08 24.87
N HIS A 28 -4.00 10.27 24.38
CA HIS A 28 -3.75 8.88 24.00
C HIS A 28 -3.02 8.76 22.64
N ALA A 29 -3.39 9.57 21.64
CA ALA A 29 -2.64 9.70 20.40
C ALA A 29 -1.24 10.28 20.66
N ALA A 30 -1.12 11.23 21.60
CA ALA A 30 0.16 11.72 22.09
C ALA A 30 0.94 10.64 22.87
N TRP A 31 0.28 9.69 23.54
CA TRP A 31 0.93 8.59 24.27
C TRP A 31 1.38 7.45 23.37
N VAL A 32 0.62 7.11 22.33
CA VAL A 32 1.04 6.16 21.27
C VAL A 32 2.17 6.77 20.44
N ALA A 33 2.09 8.08 20.14
CA ALA A 33 3.22 8.83 19.60
C ALA A 33 4.37 9.01 20.62
N ALA A 34 4.10 8.96 21.93
CA ALA A 34 5.13 9.01 22.98
C ALA A 34 5.77 7.66 23.27
N GLY A 35 5.11 6.54 22.99
CA GLY A 35 5.77 5.24 22.87
C GLY A 35 6.86 5.26 21.80
N ALA A 36 6.67 6.08 20.76
CA ALA A 36 7.68 6.41 19.76
C ALA A 36 8.56 7.65 20.09
N ARG A 37 8.28 8.42 21.17
CA ARG A 37 9.05 9.62 21.57
C ARG A 37 9.72 9.55 22.95
N ASN A 38 9.58 8.47 23.72
CA ASN A 38 10.24 8.29 25.02
C ASN A 38 11.77 8.04 24.92
N TRP A 39 12.40 8.49 23.83
CA TRP A 39 13.85 8.56 23.67
C TRP A 39 14.35 9.93 23.15
N ILE A 40 13.52 10.97 23.16
CA ILE A 40 13.95 12.35 22.87
C ILE A 40 13.41 13.31 23.93
N ALA A 41 13.95 13.22 25.16
CA ALA A 41 14.11 14.33 26.10
C ALA A 41 14.73 13.85 27.42
N LEU A 42 16.05 13.72 27.45
CA LEU A 42 16.81 14.03 28.66
C LEU A 42 18.01 14.88 28.22
N TYR A 43 18.17 16.01 28.91
CA TYR A 43 19.15 17.11 28.71
C TYR A 43 18.71 18.28 27.83
N ALA A 44 17.92 19.17 28.43
CA ALA A 44 18.14 20.61 28.31
C ALA A 44 17.69 21.33 29.60
N VAL A 45 18.38 22.42 29.93
CA VAL A 45 18.29 23.34 31.11
C VAL A 45 19.21 22.93 32.28
N ALA A 46 20.27 23.64 32.69
CA ALA A 46 20.93 24.93 32.36
C ALA A 46 22.28 25.02 33.17
N PRO A 47 22.91 26.19 33.44
CA PRO A 47 23.80 27.02 32.60
C PRO A 47 25.22 27.27 33.24
N TRP A 48 26.01 28.15 32.59
CA TRP A 48 27.16 28.97 33.08
C TRP A 48 28.61 28.64 32.67
N MET A 49 29.17 29.65 31.98
CA MET A 49 30.52 30.25 32.07
C MET A 49 31.79 29.51 31.60
N GLY A 50 32.52 30.19 30.71
CA GLY A 50 33.95 30.43 30.94
C GLY A 50 34.89 30.24 29.74
N ALA A 51 35.12 31.34 29.01
CA ALA A 51 36.40 31.81 28.47
C ALA A 51 37.24 30.92 27.51
N GLY A 52 37.62 31.51 26.37
CA GLY A 52 38.70 30.98 25.54
C GLY A 52 38.86 31.63 24.17
N VAL A 53 39.05 32.95 24.15
CA VAL A 53 39.46 33.72 22.97
C VAL A 53 40.77 33.18 22.38
N ARG A 54 40.84 33.02 21.05
CA ARG A 54 41.98 33.52 20.26
C ARG A 54 41.63 33.75 18.79
N GLU A 55 41.96 34.97 18.39
CA GLU A 55 41.83 35.57 17.07
C GLU A 55 42.73 34.90 16.02
N GLY A 56 42.29 34.99 14.77
CA GLY A 56 43.08 34.68 13.57
C GLY A 56 42.36 35.21 12.33
N THR A 57 42.61 36.49 12.04
CA THR A 57 42.06 37.33 10.97
C THR A 57 42.63 37.05 9.57
N MET A 58 41.78 37.11 8.53
CA MET A 58 42.00 37.75 7.20
C MET A 58 40.71 37.55 6.35
N GLN A 59 39.86 38.55 6.02
CA GLN A 59 39.97 39.56 4.94
C GLN A 59 40.43 38.93 3.60
N GLU A 60 39.78 39.00 2.43
CA GLU A 60 38.91 39.98 1.73
C GLU A 60 38.00 39.22 0.71
N ARG A 61 36.72 39.57 0.47
CA ARG A 61 36.12 40.56 -0.46
C ARG A 61 36.41 40.45 -1.98
N MET A 62 35.33 40.11 -2.71
CA MET A 62 34.76 40.76 -3.93
C MET A 62 35.44 40.68 -5.33
N LYS A 63 34.69 40.03 -6.24
CA LYS A 63 34.16 40.44 -7.57
C LYS A 63 35.07 40.97 -8.71
N SER A 64 34.62 40.60 -9.92
CA SER A 64 34.97 41.05 -11.29
C SER A 64 36.08 40.20 -11.94
N SER A 65 36.09 39.88 -13.24
CA SER A 65 35.48 40.50 -14.42
C SER A 65 35.60 39.57 -15.64
N GLY A 66 34.84 39.84 -16.71
CA GLY A 66 35.23 39.43 -18.07
C GLY A 66 34.09 39.42 -19.09
N ARG A 67 34.14 40.40 -20.01
CA ARG A 67 33.18 40.73 -21.07
C ARG A 67 33.61 40.13 -22.43
N THR A 68 32.62 39.71 -23.21
CA THR A 68 32.35 39.97 -24.66
C THR A 68 33.49 39.86 -25.71
N TRP A 69 33.25 39.13 -26.82
CA TRP A 69 33.26 39.63 -28.23
C TRP A 69 32.80 38.55 -29.22
N ALA A 70 32.35 38.99 -30.39
CA ALA A 70 31.53 38.27 -31.37
C ALA A 70 32.25 37.95 -32.70
N MET A 71 31.61 37.06 -33.48
CA MET A 71 31.39 37.10 -34.95
C MET A 71 32.46 36.60 -35.95
N ILE A 72 31.95 35.77 -36.89
CA ILE A 72 32.15 35.71 -38.37
C ILE A 72 32.63 34.37 -38.99
N CYS A 73 31.86 34.01 -40.02
CA CYS A 73 31.86 32.85 -40.92
C CYS A 73 33.06 32.74 -41.88
N VAL A 74 33.22 31.54 -42.47
CA VAL A 74 33.82 31.33 -43.80
C VAL A 74 32.99 30.31 -44.60
N VAL A 75 32.86 30.60 -45.89
CA VAL A 75 32.09 29.97 -46.97
C VAL A 75 33.00 29.17 -47.91
N GLY A 76 32.46 28.16 -48.59
CA GLY A 76 32.84 27.65 -49.92
C GLY A 76 31.77 26.65 -50.39
N GLY A 77 31.06 26.72 -51.53
CA GLY A 77 31.42 27.06 -52.92
C GLY A 77 31.74 25.75 -53.68
N LEU A 78 31.26 25.38 -54.88
CA LEU A 78 30.47 26.00 -55.96
C LEU A 78 30.26 24.96 -57.12
N LEU A 79 29.41 25.29 -58.11
CA LEU A 79 29.26 24.81 -59.52
C LEU A 79 28.31 23.62 -59.81
N LEU A 80 27.20 23.67 -60.59
CA LEU A 80 26.68 24.37 -61.81
C LEU A 80 26.77 23.55 -63.11
N GLY A 81 25.64 23.48 -63.84
CA GLY A 81 25.55 23.12 -65.27
C GLY A 81 24.10 22.78 -65.70
N GLY A 82 23.45 23.66 -66.48
CA GLY A 82 22.06 23.49 -66.97
C GLY A 82 21.96 23.18 -68.47
N CYS A 83 20.73 23.16 -69.01
CA CYS A 83 20.35 23.66 -70.34
C CYS A 83 18.82 23.59 -70.59
N ASP A 84 18.30 24.66 -71.18
CA ASP A 84 16.93 24.94 -71.65
C ASP A 84 16.53 24.15 -72.91
N SER A 85 15.20 24.00 -73.14
CA SER A 85 14.57 23.97 -74.47
C SER A 85 13.05 24.20 -74.38
N SER A 86 12.56 25.18 -75.16
CA SER A 86 11.18 25.68 -75.27
C SER A 86 10.25 24.83 -76.21
N PRO A 87 8.93 25.13 -76.29
CA PRO A 87 7.89 24.19 -76.75
C PRO A 87 7.40 24.40 -78.19
N GLY A 88 6.73 23.39 -78.75
CA GLY A 88 5.94 23.45 -79.99
C GLY A 88 4.89 22.33 -80.08
N PRO A 89 3.75 22.52 -80.78
CA PRO A 89 2.50 21.81 -80.51
C PRO A 89 2.26 20.63 -81.46
N ILE A 90 1.67 19.54 -80.94
CA ILE A 90 1.03 18.50 -81.75
C ILE A 90 -0.33 18.17 -81.14
N ALA A 91 -1.36 18.22 -81.97
CA ALA A 91 -2.75 17.96 -81.63
C ALA A 91 -3.05 16.46 -81.50
N GLN A 92 -3.86 16.16 -80.47
CA GLN A 92 -4.89 15.11 -80.30
C GLN A 92 -4.71 13.75 -80.99
N LEU A 93 -4.64 12.71 -80.15
CA LEU A 93 -5.40 11.46 -80.30
C LEU A 93 -6.14 11.20 -78.97
N PRO A 94 -7.47 11.13 -78.94
CA PRO A 94 -8.21 10.75 -77.75
C PRO A 94 -8.20 9.23 -77.64
N ASP A 95 -7.34 8.69 -76.78
CA ASP A 95 -7.50 7.31 -76.35
C ASP A 95 -8.60 7.29 -75.29
N ALA A 96 -9.70 6.63 -75.64
CA ALA A 96 -10.84 6.40 -74.76
C ALA A 96 -10.44 5.38 -73.69
N GLY A 97 -9.65 5.84 -72.72
CA GLY A 97 -9.56 5.17 -71.44
C GLY A 97 -10.93 5.28 -70.78
N ALA A 98 -11.65 4.16 -70.73
CA ALA A 98 -12.80 4.01 -69.86
C ALA A 98 -12.41 4.60 -68.51
N GLY A 99 -13.09 5.67 -68.12
CA GLY A 99 -12.97 6.19 -66.77
C GLY A 99 -13.27 5.02 -65.85
N ASP A 100 -12.24 4.55 -65.17
CA ASP A 100 -12.42 3.90 -63.89
C ASP A 100 -13.35 4.87 -63.14
N ALA A 101 -14.61 4.49 -63.02
CA ALA A 101 -15.58 5.23 -62.23
C ALA A 101 -15.08 5.05 -60.81
N GLY A 102 -14.12 5.90 -60.45
CA GLY A 102 -13.26 5.73 -59.31
C GLY A 102 -14.13 5.38 -58.14
N VAL A 103 -13.96 4.17 -57.62
CA VAL A 103 -14.59 3.79 -56.36
C VAL A 103 -14.24 4.92 -55.40
N PRO A 104 -15.22 5.67 -54.87
CA PRO A 104 -14.95 6.80 -54.01
C PRO A 104 -14.00 6.32 -52.92
N GLU A 105 -12.84 6.98 -52.81
CA GLU A 105 -11.88 6.57 -51.80
C GLU A 105 -12.59 6.60 -50.44
N PRO A 106 -12.57 5.50 -49.67
CA PRO A 106 -13.34 5.43 -48.45
C PRO A 106 -12.94 6.57 -47.51
N LEU A 107 -13.93 7.32 -47.03
CA LEU A 107 -13.72 8.48 -46.16
C LEU A 107 -12.92 8.06 -44.92
N PRO A 108 -11.92 8.85 -44.48
CA PRO A 108 -11.15 8.50 -43.29
C PRO A 108 -12.02 8.50 -42.03
N CYS A 109 -11.62 7.68 -41.06
CA CYS A 109 -12.23 7.70 -39.73
C CYS A 109 -11.77 8.89 -38.90
N GLU A 110 -12.62 9.30 -37.95
CA GLU A 110 -12.36 10.45 -37.07
C GLU A 110 -11.29 10.20 -36.00
N ARG A 111 -11.10 8.95 -35.54
CA ARG A 111 -10.02 8.56 -34.62
C ARG A 111 -8.84 8.00 -35.42
N THR A 112 -7.64 8.45 -35.11
CA THR A 112 -6.41 8.08 -35.84
C THR A 112 -5.26 7.63 -34.94
N GLN A 113 -5.49 7.55 -33.63
CA GLN A 113 -4.50 7.06 -32.67
C GLN A 113 -4.66 5.56 -32.44
N GLY A 114 -3.66 4.94 -31.83
CA GLY A 114 -3.72 3.52 -31.49
C GLY A 114 -3.98 2.62 -32.69
N LEU A 115 -4.87 1.65 -32.50
CA LEU A 115 -5.25 0.70 -33.55
C LEU A 115 -6.09 1.35 -34.67
N CYS A 116 -6.62 2.56 -34.45
CA CYS A 116 -7.40 3.29 -35.45
C CYS A 116 -6.54 4.00 -36.50
N ALA A 117 -5.20 3.96 -36.39
CA ALA A 117 -4.31 4.61 -37.33
C ALA A 117 -4.56 4.14 -38.78
N GLY A 118 -4.99 5.07 -39.64
CA GLY A 118 -5.25 4.79 -41.05
C GLY A 118 -6.61 4.12 -41.34
N ALA A 119 -7.48 3.96 -40.34
CA ALA A 119 -8.81 3.39 -40.54
C ALA A 119 -9.67 4.26 -41.50
N LYS A 120 -10.49 3.59 -42.30
CA LYS A 120 -11.43 4.23 -43.22
C LYS A 120 -12.84 3.70 -42.99
N ARG A 121 -13.83 4.54 -43.24
CA ARG A 121 -15.25 4.24 -43.04
C ARG A 121 -15.68 3.04 -43.87
N ALA A 122 -16.17 2.02 -43.18
CA ALA A 122 -16.83 0.88 -43.79
C ALA A 122 -18.12 1.32 -44.50
N LEU A 123 -18.51 0.56 -45.52
CA LEU A 123 -19.82 0.71 -46.15
C LEU A 123 -20.86 -0.14 -45.41
N VAL A 124 -21.96 0.49 -45.02
CA VAL A 124 -23.17 -0.15 -44.47
C VAL A 124 -24.29 0.12 -45.46
N ASP A 125 -24.79 -0.94 -46.10
CA ASP A 125 -25.82 -0.86 -47.15
C ASP A 125 -25.45 0.09 -48.30
N GLY A 126 -24.17 0.12 -48.67
CA GLY A 126 -23.64 0.95 -49.76
C GLY A 126 -23.37 2.41 -49.37
N VAL A 127 -23.60 2.79 -48.11
CA VAL A 127 -23.35 4.13 -47.58
C VAL A 127 -22.21 4.09 -46.55
N PRO A 128 -21.23 4.99 -46.58
CA PRO A 128 -20.21 5.07 -45.54
C PRO A 128 -20.84 5.31 -44.16
N GLU A 129 -20.30 4.65 -43.12
CA GLU A 129 -20.73 4.91 -41.75
C GLU A 129 -20.67 6.41 -41.40
N ALA A 130 -21.67 6.90 -40.66
CA ALA A 130 -21.71 8.30 -40.22
C ALA A 130 -20.65 8.62 -39.15
N VAL A 131 -20.35 7.62 -38.31
CA VAL A 131 -19.29 7.59 -37.29
C VAL A 131 -18.66 6.21 -37.41
N CYS A 132 -17.32 6.12 -37.41
CA CYS A 132 -16.68 4.82 -37.51
C CYS A 132 -16.98 3.97 -36.27
N THR A 133 -17.30 2.70 -36.49
CA THR A 133 -17.55 1.72 -35.42
C THR A 133 -16.46 0.65 -35.43
N ALA A 134 -16.63 -0.41 -34.62
CA ALA A 134 -15.82 -1.62 -34.72
C ALA A 134 -15.79 -2.23 -36.14
N ARG A 135 -16.76 -1.92 -37.02
CA ARG A 135 -16.71 -2.34 -38.43
C ARG A 135 -15.60 -1.64 -39.21
N SER A 136 -15.32 -0.39 -38.89
CA SER A 136 -14.29 0.42 -39.53
C SER A 136 -12.93 0.31 -38.82
N TYR A 137 -12.95 0.32 -37.49
CA TYR A 137 -11.75 0.27 -36.65
C TYR A 137 -11.24 -1.17 -36.39
N GLY A 138 -12.07 -2.18 -36.64
CA GLY A 138 -11.74 -3.58 -36.42
C GLY A 138 -12.28 -4.11 -35.08
N THR A 139 -12.17 -5.43 -34.90
CA THR A 139 -12.77 -6.17 -33.77
C THR A 139 -12.11 -5.89 -32.42
N ALA A 140 -10.93 -5.26 -32.43
CA ALA A 140 -10.24 -4.85 -31.22
C ALA A 140 -10.79 -3.52 -30.67
N TYR A 141 -11.48 -2.70 -31.48
CA TYR A 141 -12.00 -1.40 -31.04
C TYR A 141 -13.01 -1.52 -29.89
N GLU A 142 -12.86 -0.65 -28.89
CA GLU A 142 -13.78 -0.44 -27.77
C GLU A 142 -14.15 1.04 -27.69
N ASP A 143 -15.39 1.37 -27.28
CA ASP A 143 -15.75 2.79 -27.09
C ASP A 143 -15.04 3.43 -25.91
N LYS A 144 -14.70 2.60 -24.92
CA LYS A 144 -13.86 2.88 -23.77
C LYS A 144 -12.98 1.67 -23.54
N GLU A 145 -11.70 1.88 -23.36
CA GLU A 145 -10.76 0.81 -23.16
C GLU A 145 -10.93 0.10 -21.81
N THR A 146 -11.05 -1.22 -21.86
CA THR A 146 -11.27 -2.08 -20.68
C THR A 146 -10.34 -3.29 -20.61
N ARG A 147 -9.67 -3.62 -21.72
CA ARG A 147 -8.70 -4.72 -21.83
C ARG A 147 -7.30 -4.26 -21.43
N CYS A 148 -6.51 -5.21 -20.98
CA CYS A 148 -5.08 -5.05 -20.73
C CYS A 148 -4.36 -5.93 -21.77
N ASP A 149 -4.34 -5.47 -23.01
CA ASP A 149 -3.84 -6.22 -24.17
C ASP A 149 -2.70 -5.53 -24.91
N GLY A 150 -2.27 -4.35 -24.46
CA GLY A 150 -1.18 -3.60 -25.06
C GLY A 150 -1.58 -2.82 -26.31
N LEU A 151 -2.88 -2.70 -26.60
CA LEU A 151 -3.42 -1.89 -27.69
C LEU A 151 -4.15 -0.67 -27.12
N ASP A 152 -4.22 0.41 -27.90
CA ASP A 152 -5.08 1.55 -27.61
C ASP A 152 -6.41 1.30 -28.34
N ASN A 153 -7.35 0.67 -27.61
CA ASN A 153 -8.59 0.12 -28.15
C ASN A 153 -9.68 1.17 -28.34
N ASP A 154 -9.63 2.26 -27.60
CA ASP A 154 -10.53 3.40 -27.80
C ASP A 154 -9.91 4.56 -28.60
N CYS A 155 -8.65 4.42 -29.01
CA CYS A 155 -7.97 5.31 -29.95
C CYS A 155 -7.86 6.75 -29.44
N ASP A 156 -7.64 6.90 -28.14
CA ASP A 156 -7.42 8.18 -27.48
C ASP A 156 -5.92 8.55 -27.34
N GLY A 157 -5.03 7.62 -27.67
CA GLY A 157 -3.58 7.75 -27.59
C GLY A 157 -2.96 7.15 -26.32
N VAL A 158 -3.77 6.56 -25.43
CA VAL A 158 -3.34 5.99 -24.15
C VAL A 158 -3.64 4.50 -24.11
N THR A 159 -2.59 3.69 -24.24
CA THR A 159 -2.68 2.23 -24.08
C THR A 159 -2.84 1.80 -22.62
N ASP A 160 -3.79 0.91 -22.39
CA ASP A 160 -4.20 0.26 -21.15
C ASP A 160 -4.29 1.20 -19.93
N PRO A 161 -5.15 2.25 -19.97
CA PRO A 161 -5.14 3.31 -18.95
C PRO A 161 -5.51 2.79 -17.56
N SER A 162 -4.79 3.28 -16.54
CA SER A 162 -5.14 2.99 -15.15
C SER A 162 -6.42 3.72 -14.72
N THR A 163 -7.27 3.07 -13.93
CA THR A 163 -8.51 3.64 -13.40
C THR A 163 -8.44 3.82 -11.88
N TRP A 164 -8.81 5.01 -11.42
CA TRP A 164 -8.95 5.35 -9.99
C TRP A 164 -10.42 5.53 -9.61
N THR A 165 -10.85 4.92 -8.51
CA THR A 165 -12.25 4.95 -8.05
C THR A 165 -12.34 5.17 -6.54
N ASP A 166 -13.33 5.95 -6.12
CA ASP A 166 -13.70 6.08 -4.71
C ASP A 166 -14.57 4.89 -4.30
N VAL A 167 -14.04 4.03 -3.43
CA VAL A 167 -14.68 2.77 -3.01
C VAL A 167 -15.64 3.01 -1.86
N ALA A 168 -15.17 3.70 -0.81
CA ALA A 168 -15.95 3.97 0.38
C ALA A 168 -15.40 5.17 1.16
N SER A 169 -16.27 5.86 1.89
CA SER A 169 -15.85 6.79 2.93
C SER A 169 -15.61 6.02 4.22
N LEU A 170 -14.46 6.28 4.85
CA LEU A 170 -14.11 5.81 6.19
C LEU A 170 -14.44 6.93 7.19
N ARG A 171 -14.85 6.54 8.40
CA ARG A 171 -15.20 7.47 9.49
C ARG A 171 -13.98 7.95 10.26
N TRP A 172 -12.92 7.14 10.28
CA TRP A 172 -11.63 7.47 10.87
C TRP A 172 -10.51 6.90 10.00
N THR A 173 -9.26 7.25 10.30
CA THR A 173 -8.10 6.65 9.65
C THR A 173 -7.73 5.32 10.30
N PRO A 174 -7.86 4.17 9.61
CA PRO A 174 -7.31 2.92 10.10
C PRO A 174 -5.78 2.90 9.95
N TYR A 175 -5.10 2.36 10.96
CA TYR A 175 -3.69 2.01 10.88
C TYR A 175 -3.49 0.77 9.97
N THR A 176 -2.24 0.47 9.64
CA THR A 176 -1.86 -0.73 8.85
C THR A 176 -2.39 -2.05 9.44
N SER A 177 -2.55 -2.14 10.76
CA SER A 177 -3.10 -3.33 11.43
C SER A 177 -4.64 -3.39 11.41
N MET A 178 -5.33 -2.29 11.10
CA MET A 178 -6.78 -2.14 11.19
C MET A 178 -7.49 -2.27 9.84
N VAL A 179 -6.76 -2.61 8.79
CA VAL A 179 -7.29 -2.81 7.45
C VAL A 179 -6.61 -4.01 6.80
N ASP A 180 -7.40 -4.84 6.12
CA ASP A 180 -6.88 -5.96 5.36
C ASP A 180 -7.82 -6.32 4.21
N SER A 181 -7.36 -7.16 3.30
CA SER A 181 -8.16 -7.58 2.14
C SER A 181 -7.86 -9.00 1.72
N LEU A 182 -8.88 -9.68 1.20
CA LEU A 182 -8.82 -11.10 0.84
C LEU A 182 -9.55 -11.36 -0.47
N ALA A 183 -8.92 -12.12 -1.36
CA ALA A 183 -9.57 -12.61 -2.57
C ALA A 183 -10.68 -13.61 -2.23
N VAL A 184 -11.83 -13.42 -2.85
CA VAL A 184 -13.04 -14.25 -2.75
C VAL A 184 -13.58 -14.58 -4.13
N GLU A 185 -14.51 -15.53 -4.19
CA GLU A 185 -15.17 -15.85 -5.45
C GLU A 185 -15.79 -14.59 -6.08
N GLY A 186 -15.38 -14.26 -7.30
CA GLY A 186 -15.87 -13.09 -8.04
C GLY A 186 -15.41 -11.73 -7.50
N GLY A 187 -14.30 -11.64 -6.75
CA GLY A 187 -13.71 -10.36 -6.34
C GLY A 187 -12.98 -10.42 -5.00
N PHE A 188 -13.22 -9.41 -4.15
CA PHE A 188 -12.43 -9.17 -2.94
C PHE A 188 -13.31 -8.74 -1.76
N LEU A 189 -12.89 -9.11 -0.56
CA LEU A 189 -13.33 -8.50 0.68
C LEU A 189 -12.27 -7.50 1.14
N VAL A 190 -12.70 -6.35 1.66
CA VAL A 190 -11.85 -5.38 2.34
C VAL A 190 -12.45 -5.11 3.71
N ALA A 191 -11.74 -5.47 4.77
CA ALA A 191 -12.17 -5.20 6.14
C ALA A 191 -11.46 -3.96 6.67
N ALA A 192 -12.19 -3.06 7.33
CA ALA A 192 -11.67 -1.85 7.93
C ALA A 192 -12.30 -1.63 9.32
N SER A 193 -11.45 -1.47 10.33
CA SER A 193 -11.81 -1.03 11.68
C SER A 193 -11.59 0.47 11.78
N ASP A 194 -12.63 1.24 11.45
CA ASP A 194 -12.60 2.70 11.39
C ASP A 194 -13.46 3.37 12.48
N VAL A 195 -14.22 2.60 13.26
CA VAL A 195 -15.05 3.11 14.36
C VAL A 195 -15.12 2.11 15.50
N GLN A 196 -15.54 2.58 16.67
CA GLN A 196 -15.87 1.71 17.80
C GLN A 196 -17.13 0.87 17.50
N GLY A 197 -17.17 -0.33 18.06
CA GLY A 197 -18.33 -1.22 18.08
C GLY A 197 -18.56 -2.03 16.81
N ARG A 198 -17.84 -1.75 15.72
CA ARG A 198 -18.00 -2.48 14.45
C ARG A 198 -16.75 -2.50 13.58
N ILE A 199 -16.67 -3.51 12.74
CA ILE A 199 -15.73 -3.61 11.61
C ILE A 199 -16.56 -3.56 10.32
N GLN A 200 -16.17 -2.71 9.38
CA GLN A 200 -16.81 -2.64 8.06
C GLN A 200 -16.15 -3.63 7.11
N ILE A 201 -16.95 -4.40 6.37
CA ILE A 201 -16.48 -5.27 5.30
C ILE A 201 -17.09 -4.80 3.99
N PHE A 202 -16.24 -4.37 3.05
CA PHE A 202 -16.64 -3.98 1.70
C PHE A 202 -16.43 -5.18 0.76
N ARG A 203 -17.49 -5.58 0.04
CA ARG A 203 -17.39 -6.56 -1.04
C ARG A 203 -17.15 -5.82 -2.35
N LEU A 204 -16.01 -6.07 -2.99
CA LEU A 204 -15.61 -5.46 -4.26
C LEU A 204 -15.58 -6.49 -5.38
N ASP A 205 -16.09 -6.18 -6.57
CA ASP A 205 -15.96 -7.07 -7.74
C ASP A 205 -14.54 -7.11 -8.33
N THR A 206 -14.35 -7.82 -9.44
CA THR A 206 -13.05 -7.92 -10.14
C THR A 206 -12.61 -6.62 -10.82
N ALA A 207 -13.52 -5.64 -10.97
CA ALA A 207 -13.20 -4.29 -11.40
C ALA A 207 -12.88 -3.36 -10.21
N LEU A 208 -12.84 -3.89 -8.98
CA LEU A 208 -12.69 -3.17 -7.72
C LEU A 208 -13.83 -2.21 -7.38
N ALA A 209 -14.99 -2.36 -8.02
CA ALA A 209 -16.16 -1.58 -7.68
C ALA A 209 -16.86 -2.18 -6.46
N ARG A 210 -17.31 -1.33 -5.53
CA ARG A 210 -18.03 -1.77 -4.33
C ARG A 210 -19.43 -2.26 -4.67
N VAL A 211 -19.68 -3.53 -4.40
CA VAL A 211 -20.98 -4.21 -4.61
C VAL A 211 -21.83 -4.20 -3.35
N ALA A 212 -21.21 -4.39 -2.17
CA ALA A 212 -21.93 -4.40 -0.90
C ALA A 212 -21.05 -3.93 0.28
N THR A 213 -21.71 -3.59 1.39
CA THR A 213 -21.06 -3.32 2.68
C THR A 213 -21.77 -4.11 3.78
N THR A 214 -21.01 -4.87 4.56
CA THR A 214 -21.46 -5.54 5.77
C THR A 214 -20.87 -4.83 6.99
N ASN A 215 -21.69 -4.57 8.01
CA ASN A 215 -21.19 -4.10 9.31
C ASN A 215 -21.17 -5.29 10.28
N VAL A 216 -19.98 -5.67 10.73
CA VAL A 216 -19.78 -6.71 11.74
C VAL A 216 -19.70 -6.04 13.09
N GLU A 217 -20.78 -6.12 13.86
CA GLU A 217 -20.79 -5.67 15.25
C GLU A 217 -19.77 -6.46 16.07
N VAL A 218 -18.88 -5.77 16.78
CA VAL A 218 -17.83 -6.36 17.62
C VAL A 218 -17.79 -5.63 18.96
N GLU A 219 -17.54 -6.37 20.03
CA GLU A 219 -17.41 -5.78 21.36
C GLU A 219 -16.07 -5.07 21.50
N THR A 220 -16.09 -3.75 21.39
CA THR A 220 -14.91 -2.90 21.61
C THR A 220 -15.07 -2.06 22.85
N GLY A 221 -13.97 -1.80 23.55
CA GLY A 221 -13.90 -0.77 24.57
C GLY A 221 -13.87 0.66 23.99
N LEU A 222 -12.96 1.49 24.51
CA LEU A 222 -12.84 2.90 24.14
C LEU A 222 -12.16 3.15 22.80
N ILE A 223 -11.70 2.11 22.11
CA ILE A 223 -10.99 2.19 20.84
C ILE A 223 -11.56 1.17 19.85
N PRO A 224 -11.49 1.42 18.53
CA PRO A 224 -11.81 0.42 17.51
C PRO A 224 -10.99 -0.88 17.68
N ALA A 225 -11.38 -1.94 16.98
CA ALA A 225 -10.56 -3.14 16.92
C ALA A 225 -9.14 -2.79 16.43
N THR A 226 -8.12 -3.22 17.17
CA THR A 226 -6.72 -2.80 16.98
C THR A 226 -6.01 -3.62 15.90
N VAL A 227 -6.55 -4.81 15.63
CA VAL A 227 -6.16 -5.68 14.53
C VAL A 227 -7.41 -6.10 13.77
N THR A 228 -7.33 -6.12 12.45
CA THR A 228 -8.35 -6.63 11.53
C THR A 228 -7.62 -7.30 10.37
N GLN A 229 -7.82 -8.61 10.23
CA GLN A 229 -7.16 -9.44 9.23
C GLN A 229 -8.20 -10.37 8.60
N LEU A 230 -8.20 -10.47 7.27
CA LEU A 230 -9.01 -11.44 6.55
C LEU A 230 -8.15 -12.63 6.16
N VAL A 231 -8.59 -13.83 6.52
CA VAL A 231 -7.86 -15.07 6.23
C VAL A 231 -8.79 -16.07 5.56
N ARG A 232 -8.23 -17.00 4.77
CA ARG A 232 -9.00 -18.10 4.17
C ARG A 232 -8.68 -19.39 4.91
N THR A 233 -9.72 -20.02 5.46
CA THR A 233 -9.64 -21.34 6.10
C THR A 233 -10.25 -22.41 5.21
N SER A 234 -10.17 -23.68 5.63
CA SER A 234 -10.85 -24.79 4.94
C SER A 234 -12.37 -24.68 4.96
N ARG A 235 -12.93 -23.77 5.78
CA ARG A 235 -14.37 -23.48 5.88
C ARG A 235 -14.78 -22.23 5.09
N GLY A 236 -13.83 -21.56 4.43
CA GLY A 236 -14.05 -20.31 3.70
C GLY A 236 -13.38 -19.10 4.35
N PRO A 237 -13.74 -17.87 3.92
CA PRO A 237 -13.22 -16.62 4.47
C PRO A 237 -13.52 -16.46 5.97
N ALA A 238 -12.58 -15.94 6.75
CA ALA A 238 -12.78 -15.64 8.15
C ALA A 238 -12.15 -14.29 8.50
N LEU A 239 -12.78 -13.59 9.46
CA LEU A 239 -12.29 -12.36 10.05
C LEU A 239 -11.55 -12.70 11.34
N PHE A 240 -10.25 -12.45 11.35
CA PHE A 240 -9.46 -12.41 12.57
C PHE A 240 -9.36 -10.96 13.05
N TYR A 241 -9.71 -10.69 14.31
CA TYR A 241 -9.65 -9.33 14.85
C TYR A 241 -9.26 -9.32 16.33
N VAL A 242 -8.78 -8.18 16.80
CA VAL A 242 -8.37 -7.99 18.19
C VAL A 242 -9.09 -6.80 18.78
N THR A 243 -9.72 -6.99 19.94
CA THR A 243 -10.41 -5.92 20.69
C THR A 243 -9.76 -5.72 22.05
N ALA A 244 -9.79 -4.48 22.52
CA ALA A 244 -9.42 -4.14 23.89
C ALA A 244 -10.69 -3.90 24.70
N GLY A 245 -10.74 -4.41 25.93
CA GLY A 245 -11.85 -4.19 26.86
C GLY A 245 -12.04 -2.71 27.22
N ALA A 246 -13.17 -2.37 27.85
CA ALA A 246 -13.53 -0.98 28.16
C ALA A 246 -12.50 -0.21 29.01
N THR A 247 -11.79 -0.90 29.90
CA THR A 247 -10.71 -0.34 30.73
C THR A 247 -9.34 -0.43 30.07
N ALA A 248 -9.28 -1.02 28.87
CA ALA A 248 -8.08 -1.49 28.19
C ALA A 248 -7.21 -2.41 29.09
N ALA A 249 -7.79 -3.04 30.11
CA ALA A 249 -7.06 -3.94 31.01
C ALA A 249 -7.02 -5.39 30.49
N SER A 250 -7.76 -5.70 29.42
CA SER A 250 -7.74 -6.99 28.74
C SER A 250 -7.80 -6.78 27.23
N THR A 251 -7.13 -7.67 26.50
CA THR A 251 -7.18 -7.77 25.04
C THR A 251 -7.56 -9.19 24.66
N GLN A 252 -8.49 -9.33 23.71
CA GLN A 252 -8.94 -10.61 23.19
C GLN A 252 -8.72 -10.68 21.68
N GLY A 253 -8.23 -11.83 21.20
CA GLY A 253 -8.16 -12.15 19.78
C GLY A 253 -9.29 -13.08 19.39
N HIS A 254 -9.98 -12.75 18.32
CA HIS A 254 -11.18 -13.43 17.84
C HIS A 254 -10.99 -13.98 16.44
N LEU A 255 -11.66 -15.10 16.15
CA LEU A 255 -11.80 -15.65 14.81
C LEU A 255 -13.28 -15.85 14.50
N MET A 256 -13.77 -15.12 13.51
CA MET A 256 -15.17 -15.15 13.08
C MET A 256 -15.29 -15.70 11.66
N GLN A 257 -16.08 -16.75 11.48
CA GLN A 257 -16.33 -17.31 10.15
C GLN A 257 -17.22 -16.37 9.32
N LEU A 258 -16.84 -16.15 8.05
CA LEU A 258 -17.61 -15.40 7.05
C LEU A 258 -18.00 -16.30 5.88
N ASP A 259 -18.99 -15.86 5.10
CA ASP A 259 -19.22 -16.36 3.74
C ASP A 259 -18.39 -15.60 2.68
N GLU A 260 -18.49 -15.99 1.41
CA GLU A 260 -17.78 -15.34 0.28
C GLU A 260 -18.29 -13.90 -0.01
N GLN A 261 -19.42 -13.51 0.61
CA GLN A 261 -19.96 -12.15 0.55
C GLN A 261 -19.48 -11.29 1.73
N GLY A 262 -18.75 -11.87 2.68
CA GLY A 262 -18.25 -11.19 3.86
C GLY A 262 -19.29 -11.01 4.96
N VAL A 263 -20.34 -11.85 4.97
CA VAL A 263 -21.37 -11.87 6.02
C VAL A 263 -21.00 -12.92 7.09
N PRO A 264 -21.09 -12.59 8.39
CA PRO A 264 -20.85 -13.56 9.45
C PRO A 264 -21.76 -14.78 9.36
N VAL A 265 -21.17 -15.97 9.43
CA VAL A 265 -21.91 -17.23 9.47
C VAL A 265 -22.58 -17.39 10.85
N VAL A 266 -23.86 -17.72 10.84
CA VAL A 266 -24.69 -17.91 12.04
C VAL A 266 -24.86 -19.41 12.29
N ARG A 267 -24.68 -19.83 13.55
CA ARG A 267 -24.87 -21.23 13.95
C ARG A 267 -26.36 -21.62 13.89
N PRO A 268 -26.69 -22.90 13.60
CA PRO A 268 -28.07 -23.37 13.60
C PRO A 268 -28.82 -23.14 14.92
N GLU A 269 -28.09 -23.21 16.03
CA GLU A 269 -28.60 -23.02 17.40
C GLU A 269 -28.60 -21.56 17.86
N GLY A 270 -28.32 -20.63 16.95
CA GLY A 270 -28.27 -19.19 17.18
C GLY A 270 -26.88 -18.69 17.59
N GLY A 271 -26.64 -17.40 17.36
CA GLY A 271 -25.33 -16.77 17.60
C GLY A 271 -24.37 -16.89 16.42
N ARG A 272 -23.37 -16.00 16.38
CA ARG A 272 -22.33 -16.00 15.34
C ARG A 272 -21.27 -17.05 15.67
N GLU A 273 -20.62 -17.58 14.64
CA GLU A 273 -19.40 -18.37 14.82
C GLU A 273 -18.20 -17.47 15.10
N ASP A 274 -18.12 -16.96 16.33
CA ASP A 274 -17.02 -16.13 16.83
C ASP A 274 -16.32 -16.85 18.00
N ALA A 275 -15.04 -17.17 17.83
CA ALA A 275 -14.24 -17.90 18.80
C ALA A 275 -13.09 -17.05 19.34
N ILE A 276 -12.94 -17.02 20.66
CA ILE A 276 -11.80 -16.38 21.34
C ILE A 276 -10.58 -17.31 21.22
N LEU A 277 -9.53 -16.83 20.56
CA LEU A 277 -8.28 -17.57 20.36
C LEU A 277 -7.26 -17.32 21.47
N PHE A 278 -7.25 -16.11 22.02
CA PHE A 278 -6.44 -15.77 23.20
C PHE A 278 -7.07 -14.62 23.97
N GLU A 279 -6.71 -14.52 25.24
CA GLU A 279 -6.98 -13.38 26.10
C GLU A 279 -5.74 -13.08 26.95
N GLN A 280 -5.41 -11.80 27.11
CA GLN A 280 -4.35 -11.38 28.04
C GLN A 280 -4.63 -10.01 28.67
N PRO A 281 -4.09 -9.73 29.87
CA PRO A 281 -4.33 -8.48 30.57
C PRO A 281 -3.45 -7.34 30.05
N ALA A 282 -3.60 -7.00 28.76
CA ALA A 282 -2.79 -6.02 28.05
C ALA A 282 -3.66 -4.97 27.35
N ARG A 283 -3.09 -3.78 27.09
CA ARG A 283 -3.80 -2.68 26.40
C ARG A 283 -3.79 -2.80 24.88
N TYR A 284 -2.61 -3.11 24.33
CA TYR A 284 -2.38 -3.14 22.90
C TYR A 284 -1.42 -4.29 22.60
N VAL A 285 -1.83 -5.15 21.68
CA VAL A 285 -1.17 -6.42 21.44
C VAL A 285 -0.94 -6.59 19.94
N PRO A 286 0.26 -6.26 19.44
CA PRO A 286 0.69 -6.69 18.12
C PRO A 286 0.43 -8.18 17.94
N THR A 287 -0.37 -8.51 16.93
CA THR A 287 -0.90 -9.86 16.72
C THR A 287 -0.98 -10.16 15.24
N ARG A 288 -0.78 -11.42 14.86
CA ARG A 288 -0.98 -11.92 13.51
C ARG A 288 -1.60 -13.31 13.53
N ALA A 289 -2.50 -13.58 12.59
CA ALA A 289 -2.95 -14.94 12.28
C ALA A 289 -2.34 -15.41 10.96
N GLY A 290 -1.91 -16.68 10.91
CA GLY A 290 -1.53 -17.37 9.70
C GLY A 290 -2.30 -18.69 9.60
N VAL A 291 -2.77 -19.02 8.40
CA VAL A 291 -3.54 -20.23 8.16
C VAL A 291 -2.70 -21.21 7.36
N SER A 292 -2.68 -22.49 7.76
CA SER A 292 -1.97 -23.54 7.03
C SER A 292 -2.43 -23.63 5.56
N VAL A 293 -1.58 -24.17 4.69
CA VAL A 293 -1.85 -24.25 3.23
C VAL A 293 -3.16 -24.98 2.92
N ASP A 294 -3.52 -26.00 3.71
CA ASP A 294 -4.76 -26.77 3.59
C ASP A 294 -5.97 -26.10 4.27
N GLY A 295 -5.78 -24.94 4.90
CA GLY A 295 -6.82 -24.21 5.60
C GLY A 295 -7.23 -24.80 6.96
N SER A 296 -6.64 -25.92 7.39
CA SER A 296 -7.13 -26.72 8.52
C SER A 296 -6.61 -26.26 9.89
N ARG A 297 -5.62 -25.36 9.93
CA ARG A 297 -5.00 -24.85 11.16
C ARG A 297 -4.82 -23.34 11.09
N VAL A 298 -5.11 -22.67 12.19
CA VAL A 298 -4.89 -21.24 12.39
C VAL A 298 -3.85 -21.06 13.48
N LEU A 299 -2.65 -20.62 13.10
CA LEU A 299 -1.62 -20.17 14.04
C LEU A 299 -1.86 -18.69 14.36
N THR A 300 -2.15 -18.41 15.61
CA THR A 300 -2.21 -17.05 16.14
C THR A 300 -0.96 -16.78 16.94
N VAL A 301 -0.28 -15.67 16.66
CA VAL A 301 0.89 -15.20 17.41
C VAL A 301 0.63 -13.79 17.93
N TRP A 302 1.07 -13.51 19.14
CA TRP A 302 0.88 -12.23 19.79
C TRP A 302 2.02 -11.92 20.74
N THR A 303 2.32 -10.63 20.92
CA THR A 303 3.33 -10.21 21.89
C THR A 303 2.75 -10.16 23.30
N SER A 304 3.54 -10.50 24.31
CA SER A 304 3.19 -10.16 25.69
C SER A 304 3.25 -8.65 25.90
N ASP A 305 2.53 -8.14 26.90
CA ASP A 305 2.68 -6.77 27.39
C ASP A 305 3.21 -6.84 28.82
N HIS A 306 4.32 -6.15 29.12
CA HIS A 306 4.87 -6.15 30.46
C HIS A 306 4.27 -4.99 31.26
N PRO A 307 3.57 -5.27 32.38
CA PRO A 307 2.73 -4.28 33.07
C PRO A 307 3.48 -3.07 33.64
N VAL A 308 4.81 -3.16 33.80
CA VAL A 308 5.64 -2.07 34.36
C VAL A 308 6.38 -1.29 33.27
N SER A 309 6.86 -1.97 32.22
CA SER A 309 7.70 -1.34 31.18
C SER A 309 6.90 -1.00 29.93
N GLY A 310 5.72 -1.61 29.72
CA GLY A 310 4.96 -1.55 28.47
C GLY A 310 5.68 -2.16 27.27
N MET A 311 6.80 -2.86 27.51
CA MET A 311 7.62 -3.48 26.46
C MET A 311 7.29 -4.96 26.34
N ALA A 312 7.10 -5.42 25.12
CA ALA A 312 6.88 -6.82 24.83
C ALA A 312 8.15 -7.65 25.06
N HIS A 313 8.07 -8.64 25.95
CA HIS A 313 9.21 -9.50 26.30
C HIS A 313 9.20 -10.83 25.56
N GLU A 314 8.02 -11.29 25.20
CA GLU A 314 7.80 -12.61 24.62
C GLU A 314 6.88 -12.49 23.40
N LEU A 315 7.13 -13.32 22.40
CA LEU A 315 6.15 -13.64 21.39
C LEU A 315 5.55 -15.00 21.75
N LEU A 316 4.25 -15.03 22.00
CA LEU A 316 3.50 -16.25 22.24
C LEU A 316 2.86 -16.72 20.93
N GLY A 317 2.53 -18.01 20.87
CA GLY A 317 1.69 -18.55 19.81
C GLY A 317 0.89 -19.76 20.23
N SER A 318 -0.25 -19.95 19.57
CA SER A 318 -1.14 -21.10 19.71
C SER A 318 -1.67 -21.53 18.36
N VAL A 319 -1.99 -22.81 18.20
CA VAL A 319 -2.66 -23.33 17.00
C VAL A 319 -4.08 -23.73 17.37
N SER A 320 -5.05 -23.25 16.59
CA SER A 320 -6.45 -23.64 16.65
C SER A 320 -6.88 -24.25 15.31
N ASP A 321 -8.05 -24.88 15.28
CA ASP A 321 -8.72 -25.21 14.03
C ASP A 321 -9.61 -24.04 13.54
N PRO A 322 -10.23 -24.11 12.36
CA PRO A 322 -11.09 -23.04 11.82
C PRO A 322 -12.37 -22.76 12.63
N SER A 323 -12.70 -23.57 13.62
CA SER A 323 -13.80 -23.29 14.58
C SER A 323 -13.30 -22.55 15.83
N GLY A 324 -12.00 -22.30 15.92
CA GLY A 324 -11.31 -21.74 17.08
C GLY A 324 -11.01 -22.75 18.18
N GLN A 325 -11.20 -24.05 17.95
CA GLN A 325 -10.83 -25.05 18.94
C GLN A 325 -9.31 -25.16 19.02
N VAL A 326 -8.75 -24.89 20.21
CA VAL A 326 -7.30 -24.98 20.46
C VAL A 326 -6.80 -26.40 20.24
N ARG A 327 -5.79 -26.54 19.38
CA ARG A 327 -5.06 -27.78 19.08
C ARG A 327 -3.70 -27.81 19.78
N VAL A 328 -3.06 -26.65 19.89
CA VAL A 328 -1.80 -26.45 20.62
C VAL A 328 -1.99 -25.28 21.56
N THR A 329 -1.81 -25.51 22.86
CA THR A 329 -1.95 -24.47 23.89
C THR A 329 -0.91 -23.37 23.70
N PRO A 330 -1.22 -22.13 24.14
CA PRO A 330 -0.27 -21.02 24.07
C PRO A 330 1.10 -21.37 24.66
N GLN A 331 2.17 -21.06 23.92
CA GLN A 331 3.55 -21.18 24.41
C GLN A 331 4.45 -20.08 23.83
N VAL A 332 5.60 -19.87 24.46
CA VAL A 332 6.58 -18.85 24.07
C VAL A 332 7.37 -19.33 22.85
N LEU A 333 7.32 -18.56 21.77
CA LEU A 333 8.05 -18.80 20.52
C LEU A 333 9.37 -18.00 20.47
N PHE A 334 9.34 -16.75 20.94
CA PHE A 334 10.53 -15.92 21.08
C PHE A 334 10.56 -15.24 22.44
N GLN A 335 11.75 -15.10 23.00
CA GLN A 335 12.04 -14.22 24.14
C GLN A 335 13.06 -13.19 23.68
N ARG A 336 12.85 -11.91 24.01
CA ARG A 336 13.81 -10.85 23.70
C ARG A 336 15.22 -11.19 24.18
N GLU A 337 16.23 -10.80 23.44
CA GLU A 337 17.63 -11.05 23.78
C GLU A 337 18.21 -9.95 24.68
N SER A 338 17.74 -8.71 24.54
CA SER A 338 18.16 -7.57 25.37
C SER A 338 17.09 -7.13 26.37
N GLN A 339 17.50 -6.57 27.51
CA GLN A 339 16.57 -6.00 28.49
C GLN A 339 15.98 -4.65 28.05
N ASP A 340 16.66 -3.96 27.14
CA ASP A 340 16.26 -2.64 26.63
C ASP A 340 15.53 -2.74 25.28
N SER A 341 15.22 -3.96 24.83
CA SER A 341 14.49 -4.21 23.59
C SER A 341 13.03 -4.64 23.82
N ALA A 342 12.25 -4.50 22.76
CA ALA A 342 10.86 -4.95 22.68
C ALA A 342 10.61 -5.76 21.40
N LEU A 343 9.80 -6.82 21.50
CA LEU A 343 9.35 -7.57 20.33
C LEU A 343 8.12 -6.91 19.68
N PHE A 344 8.12 -6.75 18.37
CA PHE A 344 7.04 -6.14 17.60
C PHE A 344 6.89 -6.76 16.20
N ALA A 345 5.88 -6.28 15.46
CA ALA A 345 5.58 -6.66 14.07
C ALA A 345 5.64 -8.19 13.82
N PRO A 346 4.87 -8.99 14.56
CA PRO A 346 4.86 -10.42 14.32
C PRO A 346 4.31 -10.74 12.94
N ALA A 347 4.91 -11.73 12.26
CA ALA A 347 4.40 -12.26 11.02
C ALA A 347 4.40 -13.78 11.02
N VAL A 348 3.44 -14.36 10.31
CA VAL A 348 3.30 -15.81 10.14
C VAL A 348 3.13 -16.10 8.66
N LEU A 349 3.96 -17.00 8.14
CA LEU A 349 3.83 -17.56 6.81
C LEU A 349 3.62 -19.06 6.95
N ALA A 350 2.54 -19.59 6.39
CA ALA A 350 2.35 -21.03 6.34
C ALA A 350 3.44 -21.68 5.50
N LEU A 351 3.81 -22.90 5.85
CA LEU A 351 4.70 -23.80 5.13
C LEU A 351 3.94 -25.10 4.81
N ASP A 352 4.49 -25.95 3.97
CA ASP A 352 3.86 -27.22 3.61
C ASP A 352 3.81 -28.19 4.80
N GLY A 353 2.91 -29.17 4.73
CA GLY A 353 2.73 -30.16 5.80
C GLY A 353 2.12 -29.61 7.10
N GLY A 354 1.53 -28.41 7.06
CA GLY A 354 0.93 -27.74 8.21
C GLY A 354 1.93 -27.02 9.12
N ASN A 355 3.16 -26.82 8.63
CA ASN A 355 4.23 -26.14 9.35
C ASN A 355 4.12 -24.61 9.15
N PHE A 356 4.88 -23.84 9.92
CA PHE A 356 4.85 -22.38 9.87
C PHE A 356 6.25 -21.77 9.96
N LEU A 357 6.45 -20.64 9.29
CA LEU A 357 7.55 -19.72 9.51
C LEU A 357 7.00 -18.55 10.33
N VAL A 358 7.59 -18.32 11.51
CA VAL A 358 7.23 -17.22 12.40
C VAL A 358 8.36 -16.20 12.43
N MET A 359 7.98 -14.93 12.43
CA MET A 359 8.88 -13.79 12.50
C MET A 359 8.47 -12.85 13.62
N ALA A 360 9.46 -12.25 14.28
CA ALA A 360 9.29 -11.05 15.09
C ALA A 360 10.44 -10.08 14.79
N VAL A 361 10.20 -8.79 14.99
CA VAL A 361 11.25 -7.79 15.02
C VAL A 361 11.54 -7.44 16.48
N GLU A 362 12.81 -7.38 16.83
CA GLU A 362 13.28 -6.90 18.12
C GLU A 362 13.81 -5.47 17.93
N ASP A 363 13.11 -4.49 18.51
CA ASP A 363 13.48 -3.08 18.46
C ASP A 363 14.43 -2.76 19.60
N HIS A 364 15.48 -2.02 19.31
CA HIS A 364 16.42 -1.53 20.32
C HIS A 364 16.25 -0.02 20.57
N GLY A 365 15.29 0.63 19.91
CA GLY A 365 14.93 2.02 20.13
C GLY A 365 15.38 2.95 18.99
N PHE A 366 15.23 4.25 19.24
CA PHE A 366 15.38 5.29 18.22
C PHE A 366 16.78 5.29 17.58
N GLU A 367 16.82 5.29 16.24
CA GLU A 367 18.05 5.27 15.43
C GLU A 367 18.99 4.07 15.68
N GLN A 368 18.54 3.06 16.41
CA GLN A 368 19.28 1.82 16.59
C GLN A 368 18.88 0.80 15.52
N ASN A 369 19.83 -0.07 15.16
CA ASN A 369 19.53 -1.20 14.30
C ASN A 369 18.53 -2.11 15.00
N ALA A 370 17.53 -2.57 14.26
CA ALA A 370 16.60 -3.58 14.72
C ALA A 370 17.10 -4.98 14.33
N VAL A 371 16.52 -6.00 14.96
CA VAL A 371 16.88 -7.39 14.71
C VAL A 371 15.64 -8.16 14.27
N ILE A 372 15.65 -8.73 13.07
CA ILE A 372 14.59 -9.62 12.60
C ILE A 372 14.93 -11.04 13.00
N ARG A 373 14.00 -11.71 13.69
CA ARG A 373 14.13 -13.08 14.16
C ARG A 373 13.13 -13.96 13.42
N LEU A 374 13.62 -15.06 12.86
CA LEU A 374 12.88 -15.99 12.02
C LEU A 374 13.08 -17.40 12.55
N ARG A 375 12.02 -18.20 12.62
CA ARG A 375 12.12 -19.62 12.99
C ARG A 375 11.00 -20.43 12.36
N ARG A 376 11.35 -21.63 11.91
CA ARG A 376 10.40 -22.63 11.43
C ARG A 376 9.85 -23.42 12.62
N TYR A 377 8.57 -23.69 12.58
CA TYR A 377 7.82 -24.48 13.55
C TYR A 377 7.02 -25.54 12.82
N ASP A 378 6.93 -26.72 13.42
CA ASP A 378 6.02 -27.73 12.92
C ASP A 378 4.55 -27.40 13.29
N ARG A 379 3.63 -28.27 12.87
CA ARG A 379 2.19 -28.13 13.12
C ARG A 379 1.80 -28.10 14.61
N ASP A 380 2.69 -28.57 15.48
CA ASP A 380 2.50 -28.65 16.93
C ASP A 380 3.36 -27.58 17.66
N LEU A 381 3.89 -26.62 16.90
CA LEU A 381 4.74 -25.51 17.35
C LEU A 381 6.07 -25.97 17.98
N SER A 382 6.61 -27.11 17.56
CA SER A 382 8.00 -27.50 17.89
C SER A 382 8.98 -26.83 16.92
N PRO A 383 10.09 -26.25 17.40
CA PRO A 383 11.11 -25.66 16.53
C PRO A 383 11.69 -26.65 15.52
N MET A 384 11.79 -26.24 14.26
CA MET A 384 12.37 -27.02 13.17
C MET A 384 13.71 -26.43 12.73
N GLY A 385 14.80 -27.02 13.22
CA GLY A 385 16.17 -26.56 12.94
C GLY A 385 16.52 -25.24 13.65
N GLU A 386 17.63 -24.63 13.24
CA GLU A 386 18.08 -23.36 13.82
C GLU A 386 17.25 -22.17 13.34
N GLY A 387 17.15 -21.15 14.20
CA GLY A 387 16.56 -19.87 13.84
C GLY A 387 17.50 -19.04 12.96
N ARG A 388 16.95 -18.03 12.30
CA ARG A 388 17.70 -17.02 11.55
C ARG A 388 17.52 -15.66 12.20
N THR A 389 18.62 -14.93 12.31
CA THR A 389 18.65 -13.55 12.79
C THR A 389 19.25 -12.64 11.72
N LEU A 390 18.62 -11.49 11.48
CA LEU A 390 19.09 -10.47 10.53
C LEU A 390 19.16 -9.12 11.22
N SER A 391 20.35 -8.51 11.25
CA SER A 391 20.49 -7.11 11.68
C SER A 391 20.08 -6.20 10.53
N VAL A 392 19.16 -5.28 10.80
CA VAL A 392 18.60 -4.36 9.82
C VAL A 392 18.61 -2.94 10.36
N GLY A 393 18.48 -1.96 9.47
CA GLY A 393 18.39 -0.55 9.87
C GLY A 393 17.18 -0.28 10.77
N TYR A 394 17.18 0.90 11.39
CA TYR A 394 16.11 1.41 12.24
C TYR A 394 14.73 1.35 11.56
N SER A 395 13.67 1.05 12.30
CA SER A 395 12.27 1.02 11.82
C SER A 395 12.05 0.19 10.53
N PRO A 396 12.43 -1.10 10.53
CA PRO A 396 12.23 -1.96 9.39
C PRO A 396 10.73 -2.23 9.19
N MET A 397 10.33 -2.41 7.93
CA MET A 397 9.01 -2.93 7.57
C MET A 397 9.18 -4.27 6.85
N PRO A 398 9.21 -5.38 7.58
CA PRO A 398 9.33 -6.69 6.97
C PRO A 398 8.00 -7.20 6.41
N VAL A 399 8.04 -7.78 5.21
CA VAL A 399 6.92 -8.53 4.63
C VAL A 399 7.42 -9.92 4.28
N LEU A 400 6.82 -10.95 4.89
CA LEU A 400 7.06 -12.35 4.54
C LEU A 400 6.13 -12.77 3.41
N LEU A 401 6.69 -13.35 2.36
CA LEU A 401 5.96 -13.92 1.24
C LEU A 401 6.51 -15.30 0.90
N ARG A 402 5.75 -16.06 0.13
CA ARG A 402 6.25 -17.27 -0.53
C ARG A 402 6.40 -16.96 -2.03
N GLU A 403 7.50 -17.42 -2.63
CA GLU A 403 7.64 -17.37 -4.08
C GLU A 403 6.71 -18.36 -4.78
N ASN A 404 6.56 -18.19 -6.09
CA ASN A 404 5.87 -19.17 -6.91
C ASN A 404 6.63 -20.51 -6.91
N PRO A 405 5.92 -21.65 -7.01
CA PRO A 405 6.53 -22.95 -7.24
C PRO A 405 7.50 -22.92 -8.44
N VAL A 406 8.68 -23.53 -8.28
CA VAL A 406 9.68 -23.63 -9.37
C VAL A 406 9.32 -24.74 -10.36
N ALA A 407 8.62 -25.77 -9.87
CA ALA A 407 8.06 -26.87 -10.65
C ALA A 407 6.84 -27.44 -9.92
N GLU A 408 6.04 -28.24 -10.62
CA GLU A 408 4.90 -28.94 -10.04
C GLU A 408 5.35 -29.79 -8.84
N GLY A 409 4.68 -29.61 -7.70
CA GLY A 409 5.02 -30.31 -6.45
C GLY A 409 6.24 -29.78 -5.69
N ILE A 410 6.98 -28.79 -6.23
CA ILE A 410 8.06 -28.12 -5.51
C ILE A 410 7.54 -26.78 -4.98
N PRO A 411 7.28 -26.65 -3.66
CA PRO A 411 6.76 -25.42 -3.10
C PRO A 411 7.77 -24.28 -3.31
N GLY A 412 7.26 -23.07 -3.56
CA GLY A 412 8.12 -21.90 -3.64
C GLY A 412 8.74 -21.57 -2.29
N GLU A 413 9.93 -20.96 -2.33
CA GLU A 413 10.68 -20.66 -1.12
C GLU A 413 10.09 -19.44 -0.37
N PRO A 414 10.15 -19.45 0.97
CA PRO A 414 9.91 -18.24 1.75
C PRO A 414 10.94 -17.15 1.44
N ILE A 415 10.46 -15.93 1.26
CA ILE A 415 11.28 -14.73 1.09
C ILE A 415 10.87 -13.64 2.07
N LEU A 416 11.81 -12.74 2.35
CA LEU A 416 11.61 -11.58 3.18
C LEU A 416 11.85 -10.31 2.35
N LEU A 417 10.88 -9.42 2.32
CA LEU A 417 11.05 -8.08 1.78
C LEU A 417 11.26 -7.07 2.91
N LEU A 418 12.16 -6.12 2.70
CA LEU A 418 12.56 -5.15 3.71
C LEU A 418 12.62 -3.75 3.12
N ARG A 419 11.96 -2.81 3.79
CA ARG A 419 12.26 -1.40 3.60
C ARG A 419 13.55 -1.07 4.34
N ASP A 420 14.57 -0.68 3.59
CA ASP A 420 15.78 -0.09 4.16
C ASP A 420 15.64 1.42 4.18
N VAL A 421 15.66 1.98 5.39
CA VAL A 421 15.64 3.41 5.62
C VAL A 421 17.01 3.95 6.04
N SER A 422 18.05 3.12 6.05
CA SER A 422 19.41 3.59 6.30
C SER A 422 19.94 4.36 5.08
N GLY A 423 20.57 5.52 5.31
CA GLY A 423 21.10 6.36 4.23
C GLY A 423 20.06 7.22 3.49
N GLY A 424 20.51 7.93 2.45
CA GLY A 424 19.70 8.92 1.73
C GLY A 424 18.73 8.35 0.69
N ASN A 425 19.01 7.16 0.15
CA ASN A 425 18.16 6.48 -0.82
C ASN A 425 17.44 5.34 -0.08
N ARG A 426 16.16 5.54 0.26
CA ARG A 426 15.34 4.49 0.86
C ARG A 426 15.17 3.35 -0.15
N LYS A 427 15.52 2.11 0.21
CA LYS A 427 15.54 0.95 -0.71
C LYS A 427 14.49 -0.08 -0.35
N LEU A 428 14.06 -0.85 -1.36
CA LEU A 428 13.37 -2.12 -1.14
C LEU A 428 14.39 -3.24 -1.33
N LEU A 429 14.60 -4.03 -0.30
CA LEU A 429 15.49 -5.20 -0.32
C LEU A 429 14.67 -6.49 -0.33
N ARG A 430 15.24 -7.54 -0.89
CA ARG A 430 14.74 -8.92 -0.83
C ARG A 430 15.78 -9.81 -0.18
N VAL A 431 15.36 -10.78 0.61
CA VAL A 431 16.21 -11.84 1.15
C VAL A 431 15.60 -13.18 0.75
N ARG A 432 16.33 -13.95 -0.05
CA ARG A 432 16.04 -15.34 -0.41
C ARG A 432 16.82 -16.29 0.48
N ALA A 433 16.59 -17.60 0.36
CA ALA A 433 17.37 -18.62 1.07
C ALA A 433 17.51 -18.29 2.57
N LEU A 434 16.39 -17.97 3.23
CA LEU A 434 16.36 -17.34 4.56
C LEU A 434 17.14 -18.14 5.62
N PHE A 435 17.23 -19.46 5.48
CA PHE A 435 17.92 -20.35 6.41
C PHE A 435 19.27 -20.88 5.88
N ASP A 436 19.66 -20.48 4.66
CA ASP A 436 20.93 -20.87 4.01
C ASP A 436 21.84 -19.65 3.81
N ASN A 437 21.82 -18.73 4.79
CA ASN A 437 22.64 -17.51 4.81
C ASN A 437 22.44 -16.56 3.62
N GLY A 438 21.25 -16.53 3.02
CA GLY A 438 20.92 -15.51 2.02
C GLY A 438 21.15 -14.09 2.52
N ALA A 439 21.76 -13.28 1.66
CA ALA A 439 22.04 -11.87 1.91
C ALA A 439 20.94 -10.98 1.31
N PRO A 440 20.69 -9.78 1.89
CA PRO A 440 19.79 -8.81 1.28
C PRO A 440 20.29 -8.37 -0.10
N GLU A 441 19.42 -8.46 -1.10
CA GLU A 441 19.63 -7.94 -2.45
C GLU A 441 18.72 -6.73 -2.71
N THR A 442 19.21 -5.72 -3.42
CA THR A 442 18.39 -4.56 -3.76
C THR A 442 17.37 -4.91 -4.86
N LEU A 443 16.09 -4.74 -4.56
CA LEU A 443 14.99 -4.88 -5.51
C LEU A 443 14.58 -3.55 -6.14
N VAL A 444 14.66 -2.46 -5.35
CA VAL A 444 14.44 -1.07 -5.78
C VAL A 444 15.52 -0.19 -5.15
N GLU A 445 16.34 0.45 -5.99
CA GLU A 445 17.44 1.31 -5.52
C GLU A 445 16.97 2.63 -4.89
N ARG A 446 15.77 3.11 -5.27
CA ARG A 446 15.22 4.37 -4.78
C ARG A 446 13.70 4.31 -4.76
N MET A 447 13.13 4.30 -3.56
CA MET A 447 11.68 4.33 -3.34
C MET A 447 11.14 5.76 -3.20
N THR A 448 12.00 6.78 -3.12
CA THR A 448 11.61 8.16 -2.86
C THR A 448 11.99 9.10 -4.00
N THR A 449 11.14 10.09 -4.29
CA THR A 449 11.42 11.15 -5.27
C THR A 449 12.31 12.25 -4.72
N ALA A 450 12.19 12.56 -3.43
CA ALA A 450 12.98 13.60 -2.76
C ALA A 450 13.56 13.12 -1.41
N PRO A 451 14.61 13.80 -0.91
CA PRO A 451 15.09 13.57 0.46
C PRO A 451 13.99 13.81 1.49
N GLY A 452 13.96 12.99 2.54
CA GLY A 452 13.00 13.15 3.66
C GLY A 452 11.65 12.47 3.47
N GLU A 453 11.35 11.94 2.28
CA GLU A 453 10.16 11.13 2.07
C GLU A 453 10.25 9.77 2.82
N ALA A 454 9.09 9.29 3.26
CA ALA A 454 8.91 7.99 3.90
C ALA A 454 8.16 7.04 2.92
N PRO A 455 8.77 5.91 2.52
CA PRO A 455 8.09 4.93 1.70
C PRO A 455 7.28 3.95 2.56
N TRP A 456 5.99 3.79 2.25
CA TRP A 456 5.11 2.78 2.84
C TRP A 456 4.73 1.77 1.77
N PHE A 457 5.26 0.55 1.88
CA PHE A 457 5.16 -0.43 0.81
C PHE A 457 4.29 -1.63 1.18
N SER A 458 3.83 -2.28 0.13
CA SER A 458 3.20 -3.59 0.14
C SER A 458 3.69 -4.39 -1.04
N ALA A 459 3.54 -5.69 -0.97
CA ALA A 459 3.97 -6.59 -2.02
C ALA A 459 3.12 -7.85 -2.01
N THR A 460 2.96 -8.45 -3.18
CA THR A 460 2.26 -9.71 -3.32
C THR A 460 2.95 -10.57 -4.38
N MET A 461 2.93 -11.88 -4.16
CA MET A 461 3.35 -12.84 -5.17
C MET A 461 2.15 -13.16 -6.03
N THR A 462 2.20 -12.81 -7.31
CA THR A 462 1.14 -13.10 -8.28
C THR A 462 1.52 -14.31 -9.13
N SER A 463 0.59 -14.81 -9.94
CA SER A 463 0.89 -15.83 -10.95
C SER A 463 2.02 -15.41 -11.92
N ARG A 464 2.26 -14.11 -12.05
CA ARG A 464 3.27 -13.48 -12.91
C ARG A 464 4.58 -13.15 -12.20
N GLY A 465 4.63 -13.35 -10.88
CA GLY A 465 5.80 -13.13 -10.05
C GLY A 465 5.62 -12.01 -9.03
N LEU A 466 6.73 -11.53 -8.49
CA LEU A 466 6.71 -10.56 -7.40
C LEU A 466 6.31 -9.17 -7.91
N GLN A 467 5.18 -8.67 -7.43
CA GLN A 467 4.74 -7.28 -7.60
C GLN A 467 4.93 -6.53 -6.28
N ALA A 468 5.31 -5.25 -6.37
CA ALA A 468 5.40 -4.37 -5.21
C ALA A 468 4.80 -3.00 -5.52
N THR A 469 4.18 -2.37 -4.53
CA THR A 469 3.63 -1.02 -4.62
C THR A 469 3.99 -0.25 -3.36
N TRP A 470 4.26 1.04 -3.47
CA TRP A 470 4.53 1.88 -2.32
C TRP A 470 4.03 3.30 -2.48
N LEU A 471 3.65 3.90 -1.37
CA LEU A 471 3.46 5.35 -1.25
C LEU A 471 4.79 5.98 -0.89
N SER A 472 5.24 6.98 -1.64
CA SER A 472 6.31 7.88 -1.19
C SER A 472 5.69 9.14 -0.61
N VAL A 473 5.84 9.33 0.70
CA VAL A 473 5.09 10.34 1.47
C VAL A 473 6.03 11.40 2.03
N GLN A 474 5.70 12.67 1.78
CA GLN A 474 6.29 13.82 2.45
C GLN A 474 5.33 14.36 3.50
N TYR A 475 5.88 14.85 4.61
CA TYR A 475 5.11 15.40 5.71
C TYR A 475 5.43 16.90 5.88
N ASP A 476 4.41 17.74 5.83
CA ASP A 476 4.54 19.16 6.12
C ASP A 476 4.37 19.41 7.62
N TYR A 477 5.49 19.59 8.32
CA TYR A 477 5.49 19.89 9.76
C TYR A 477 5.35 21.39 10.07
N SER A 478 5.23 22.26 9.05
CA SER A 478 4.97 23.69 9.24
C SER A 478 3.49 23.99 9.50
N LEU A 479 2.60 23.07 9.15
CA LEU A 479 1.19 23.14 9.48
C LEU A 479 0.98 23.23 11.01
N PRO A 480 -0.14 23.83 11.47
CA PRO A 480 -0.42 23.99 12.89
C PRO A 480 -0.17 22.70 13.67
N ASN A 481 0.56 22.81 14.77
CA ASN A 481 0.94 21.67 15.59
C ASN A 481 -0.31 20.89 16.01
N GLY A 482 -0.49 19.68 15.49
CA GLY A 482 -1.69 18.86 15.69
C GLY A 482 -2.44 18.50 14.40
N SER A 483 -2.16 19.12 13.24
CA SER A 483 -2.77 18.67 11.97
C SER A 483 -2.29 17.25 11.64
N LEU A 484 -3.24 16.32 11.58
CA LEU A 484 -3.00 14.95 11.15
C LEU A 484 -3.10 14.79 9.62
N TYR A 485 -3.54 15.83 8.91
CA TYR A 485 -3.67 15.89 7.45
C TYR A 485 -2.42 16.49 6.80
N ASN A 486 -1.27 16.17 7.36
CA ASN A 486 -0.01 16.78 6.97
C ASN A 486 0.81 15.94 5.99
N GLY A 487 0.25 14.82 5.50
CA GLY A 487 0.88 13.93 4.54
C GLY A 487 0.45 14.26 3.11
N GLN A 488 1.37 14.10 2.18
CA GLN A 488 1.06 14.08 0.75
C GLN A 488 2.07 13.21 0.02
N GLY A 489 1.70 12.57 -1.08
CA GLY A 489 2.61 11.60 -1.69
C GLY A 489 2.23 11.13 -3.08
N ARG A 490 3.02 10.17 -3.57
CA ARG A 490 2.85 9.53 -4.88
C ARG A 490 2.80 8.02 -4.72
N LEU A 491 1.97 7.35 -5.51
CA LEU A 491 1.83 5.90 -5.52
C LEU A 491 2.66 5.31 -6.67
N TRP A 492 3.57 4.41 -6.33
CA TRP A 492 4.48 3.76 -7.28
C TRP A 492 4.24 2.26 -7.29
N GLY A 493 4.38 1.62 -8.45
CA GLY A 493 4.36 0.18 -8.61
C GLY A 493 5.64 -0.32 -9.26
N ARG A 494 6.03 -1.56 -8.96
CA ARG A 494 7.11 -2.29 -9.61
C ARG A 494 6.56 -3.61 -10.16
N SER A 495 6.68 -3.80 -11.47
CA SER A 495 6.32 -5.05 -12.14
C SER A 495 7.30 -6.19 -11.83
N PRO A 496 6.97 -7.45 -12.13
CA PRO A 496 7.91 -8.56 -11.98
C PRO A 496 9.21 -8.35 -12.74
N ALA A 497 9.13 -7.76 -13.94
CA ALA A 497 10.27 -7.38 -14.78
C ALA A 497 11.13 -6.24 -14.20
N GLY A 498 10.69 -5.60 -13.11
CA GLY A 498 11.41 -4.52 -12.45
C GLY A 498 11.15 -3.13 -13.00
N VAL A 499 10.17 -2.97 -13.88
CA VAL A 499 9.73 -1.66 -14.35
C VAL A 499 9.03 -0.95 -13.21
N VAL A 500 9.50 0.27 -12.89
CA VAL A 500 8.89 1.13 -11.87
C VAL A 500 8.03 2.18 -12.56
N THR A 501 6.75 2.22 -12.19
CA THR A 501 5.74 3.11 -12.76
C THR A 501 5.11 3.95 -11.66
N ASP A 502 4.91 5.23 -11.94
CA ASP A 502 4.12 6.12 -11.11
C ASP A 502 2.65 6.02 -11.52
N TRP A 503 1.81 5.59 -10.58
CA TRP A 503 0.38 5.41 -10.79
C TRP A 503 -0.45 6.56 -10.22
N THR A 504 0.18 7.62 -9.71
CA THR A 504 -0.51 8.77 -9.13
C THR A 504 -1.43 9.43 -10.15
N PRO A 505 -2.68 9.79 -9.79
CA PRO A 505 -3.60 10.41 -10.73
C PRO A 505 -3.15 11.84 -11.05
N GLY A 506 -2.61 12.03 -12.25
CA GLY A 506 -2.13 13.32 -12.73
C GLY A 506 -0.84 13.82 -12.05
N PRO A 507 -0.47 15.09 -12.27
CA PRO A 507 0.80 15.64 -11.80
C PRO A 507 0.81 16.04 -10.32
N GLY A 508 -0.37 16.11 -9.67
CA GLY A 508 -0.50 16.50 -8.27
C GLY A 508 -0.08 15.40 -7.29
N LEU A 509 0.15 15.78 -6.03
CA LEU A 509 0.37 14.82 -4.94
C LEU A 509 -0.99 14.39 -4.36
N LEU A 510 -1.09 13.12 -3.97
CA LEU A 510 -2.23 12.62 -3.22
C LEU A 510 -2.26 13.28 -1.84
N PRO A 511 -3.42 13.79 -1.37
CA PRO A 511 -3.55 14.29 -0.01
C PRO A 511 -3.73 13.09 0.94
N LEU A 512 -2.86 12.96 1.93
CA LEU A 512 -2.76 11.79 2.79
C LEU A 512 -2.85 12.18 4.27
N HIS A 513 -3.50 11.33 5.05
CA HIS A 513 -3.41 11.41 6.50
C HIS A 513 -2.03 10.94 6.97
N ARG A 514 -1.56 11.41 8.14
CA ARG A 514 -0.28 10.99 8.70
C ARG A 514 -0.17 9.46 8.84
N GLN A 515 -1.28 8.83 9.17
CA GLN A 515 -1.40 7.39 9.40
C GLN A 515 -1.69 6.58 8.12
N GLN A 516 -1.64 7.21 6.93
CA GLN A 516 -1.66 6.47 5.67
C GLN A 516 -0.31 5.76 5.46
N GLU A 517 -0.18 4.60 6.08
CA GLU A 517 1.06 3.82 6.17
C GLU A 517 0.92 2.44 5.52
N TRP A 518 -0.10 2.26 4.67
CA TRP A 518 -0.46 0.98 4.07
C TRP A 518 -0.94 1.13 2.63
N VAL A 519 -0.75 0.06 1.86
CA VAL A 519 -1.36 -0.18 0.55
C VAL A 519 -1.71 -1.66 0.53
N LEU A 520 -2.87 -2.03 -0.01
CA LEU A 520 -3.22 -3.44 -0.24
C LEU A 520 -3.15 -3.73 -1.73
N MET A 521 -2.76 -4.95 -2.12
CA MET A 521 -2.55 -5.31 -3.51
C MET A 521 -3.21 -6.65 -3.85
N HIS A 522 -3.80 -6.72 -5.04
CA HIS A 522 -4.41 -7.95 -5.57
C HIS A 522 -4.07 -8.15 -7.04
N GLU A 523 -3.82 -9.40 -7.41
CA GLU A 523 -3.89 -9.81 -8.80
C GLU A 523 -5.36 -9.86 -9.24
N LEU A 524 -5.64 -9.25 -10.39
CA LEU A 524 -6.96 -9.26 -11.01
C LEU A 524 -6.93 -10.15 -12.27
N PRO A 525 -8.09 -10.61 -12.77
CA PRO A 525 -8.17 -11.30 -14.05
C PRO A 525 -7.61 -10.47 -15.21
N ASP A 526 -7.32 -11.14 -16.33
CA ASP A 526 -6.98 -10.51 -17.61
C ASP A 526 -5.82 -9.52 -17.53
N GLN A 527 -4.74 -9.92 -16.87
CA GLN A 527 -3.50 -9.14 -16.74
C GLN A 527 -3.59 -7.85 -15.90
N TRP A 528 -4.71 -7.61 -15.24
CA TRP A 528 -4.88 -6.44 -14.38
C TRP A 528 -4.25 -6.65 -13.00
N MET A 529 -3.91 -5.53 -12.35
CA MET A 529 -3.55 -5.45 -10.95
C MET A 529 -4.43 -4.43 -10.24
N GLY A 530 -4.69 -4.69 -8.97
CA GLY A 530 -5.44 -3.82 -8.08
C GLY A 530 -4.61 -3.33 -6.92
N ALA A 531 -4.77 -2.06 -6.56
CA ALA A 531 -4.25 -1.50 -5.32
C ALA A 531 -5.35 -0.75 -4.56
N LEU A 532 -5.32 -0.83 -3.23
CA LEU A 532 -6.23 -0.12 -2.34
C LEU A 532 -5.43 0.72 -1.35
N LEU A 533 -5.86 1.96 -1.13
CA LEU A 533 -5.24 2.91 -0.21
C LEU A 533 -6.29 3.90 0.30
N MET A 534 -5.94 4.70 1.30
CA MET A 534 -6.80 5.80 1.74
C MET A 534 -6.16 7.15 1.43
N THR A 535 -6.96 8.08 0.92
CA THR A 535 -6.62 9.51 0.87
C THR A 535 -7.43 10.27 1.91
N ALA A 536 -6.95 11.43 2.33
CA ALA A 536 -7.63 12.23 3.34
C ALA A 536 -7.49 13.74 3.09
N THR A 537 -8.49 14.52 3.48
CA THR A 537 -8.51 16.00 3.38
C THR A 537 -8.89 16.62 4.73
N ASP A 538 -8.40 17.83 5.04
CA ASP A 538 -8.60 18.49 6.34
C ASP A 538 -9.90 19.32 6.43
N ASP A 539 -10.33 19.99 5.34
CA ASP A 539 -11.48 20.91 5.35
C ASP A 539 -12.45 20.69 4.17
N PRO A 540 -13.59 20.01 4.38
CA PRO A 540 -13.93 19.25 5.60
C PRO A 540 -13.05 18.00 5.76
N PRO A 541 -12.94 17.46 6.99
CA PRO A 541 -12.28 16.19 7.25
C PRO A 541 -12.90 15.05 6.43
N THR A 542 -12.12 14.43 5.54
CA THR A 542 -12.55 13.23 4.81
C THR A 542 -11.49 12.15 4.85
N HIS A 543 -11.94 10.89 4.82
CA HIS A 543 -11.12 9.70 4.68
C HIS A 543 -11.79 8.83 3.63
N THR A 544 -11.10 8.58 2.52
CA THR A 544 -11.68 7.87 1.38
C THR A 544 -10.82 6.70 1.02
N LEU A 545 -11.38 5.48 1.13
CA LEU A 545 -10.81 4.28 0.54
C LEU A 545 -10.91 4.42 -0.99
N LYS A 546 -9.76 4.42 -1.66
CA LYS A 546 -9.63 4.47 -3.10
C LYS A 546 -9.09 3.15 -3.63
N SER A 547 -9.55 2.78 -4.82
CA SER A 547 -8.97 1.69 -5.61
C SER A 547 -8.26 2.25 -6.83
N LEU A 548 -7.15 1.61 -7.18
CA LEU A 548 -6.45 1.74 -8.44
C LEU A 548 -6.50 0.39 -9.16
N ARG A 549 -6.94 0.38 -10.42
CA ARG A 549 -6.83 -0.75 -11.34
C ARG A 549 -5.87 -0.37 -12.46
N TYR A 550 -4.81 -1.14 -12.67
CA TYR A 550 -3.77 -0.85 -13.68
C TYR A 550 -3.32 -2.10 -14.41
N CYS A 551 -2.96 -1.95 -15.68
CA CYS A 551 -2.47 -3.03 -16.51
C CYS A 551 -1.02 -3.38 -16.12
N ALA A 552 -0.72 -4.66 -15.96
CA ALA A 552 0.61 -5.12 -15.53
C ALA A 552 0.97 -6.50 -16.12
N PRO A 553 1.06 -6.62 -17.44
CA PRO A 553 1.18 -7.89 -18.16
C PRO A 553 2.41 -8.73 -17.79
#